data_AF-C9LKK1-F1
#
_entry.id   AF-C9LKK1-F1
#
_cell.length_a   1.000
_cell.length_b   1.000
_cell.length_c   1.000
_cell.angle_alpha   90.00
_cell.angle_beta   90.00
_cell.angle_gamma   90.00
#
_symmetry.space_group_name_H-M   'P 1'
#
loop_
_entity.id
_entity.type
_entity.pdbx_description
1 polymer ?
#
loop_
_entity_poly.entity_id
_entity_poly.type
_entity_poly.pdbx_seq_one_letter_code
_entity_poly.pdbx_strand_id
1 'polypeptide(L)'
;MSQGKERQEPVSHPVSLLCGYLGISRQGYYRHVDRSLELDVLRSSIVFYAQELRSSLPKAGIRILYELCRRKYADKFTIGRDQCYELFRSNGLCLRRRKRPRTTNSNHHYHIYEDLLNTTPKLHPARFGELCVTDITYVATSSGWAYL
;
A
#
# COMPACT_ATOMS: atom_id res chain seq x y z
N MET A 1 -16.40 -49.69 4.31
CA MET A 1 -17.39 -49.21 5.30
C MET A 1 -16.91 -47.86 5.82
N SER A 2 -17.83 -46.90 5.93
CA SER A 2 -17.74 -45.63 6.70
C SER A 2 -16.71 -44.59 6.24
N GLN A 3 -17.05 -43.31 5.98
CA GLN A 3 -18.29 -42.54 6.03
C GLN A 3 -18.09 -41.39 5.02
N GLY A 4 -19.03 -41.16 4.11
CA GLY A 4 -19.07 -39.94 3.31
C GLY A 4 -19.37 -38.75 4.22
N LYS A 5 -18.51 -37.74 4.19
CA LYS A 5 -18.74 -36.49 4.92
C LYS A 5 -19.81 -35.71 4.15
N GLU A 6 -21.07 -35.87 4.55
CA GLU A 6 -22.18 -35.04 4.07
C GLU A 6 -21.82 -33.57 4.27
N ARG A 7 -21.62 -32.86 3.15
CA ARG A 7 -21.55 -31.40 3.15
C ARG A 7 -22.98 -30.94 3.41
N GLN A 8 -23.24 -30.44 4.61
CA GLN A 8 -24.49 -29.75 4.91
C GLN A 8 -24.64 -28.60 3.93
N GLU A 9 -25.68 -28.67 3.08
CA GLU A 9 -26.09 -27.57 2.23
C GLU A 9 -26.46 -26.36 3.11
N PRO A 10 -26.12 -25.12 2.72
CA PRO A 10 -26.43 -23.96 3.51
C PRO A 10 -27.95 -23.83 3.65
N VAL A 11 -28.44 -23.95 4.89
CA VAL A 11 -29.87 -23.83 5.22
C VAL A 11 -30.32 -22.40 4.87
N SER A 12 -31.09 -22.29 3.78
CA SER A 12 -31.66 -21.01 3.35
C SER A 12 -32.93 -20.72 4.16
N HIS A 13 -32.85 -19.74 5.06
CA HIS A 13 -34.01 -19.25 5.79
C HIS A 13 -34.72 -18.13 5.01
N PRO A 14 -36.07 -18.10 4.99
CA PRO A 14 -36.79 -17.03 4.31
C PRO A 14 -36.49 -15.68 4.96
N VAL A 15 -36.18 -14.68 4.13
CA VAL A 15 -35.82 -13.31 4.56
C VAL A 15 -36.86 -12.71 5.51
N SER A 16 -38.15 -13.05 5.33
CA SER A 16 -39.24 -12.63 6.23
C SER A 16 -39.04 -13.08 7.68
N LEU A 17 -38.60 -14.33 7.88
CA LEU A 17 -38.39 -14.91 9.21
C LEU A 17 -37.20 -14.25 9.91
N LEU A 18 -36.08 -14.09 9.20
CA LEU A 18 -34.89 -13.40 9.71
C LEU A 18 -35.17 -11.93 10.03
N CYS A 19 -35.89 -11.23 9.15
CA CYS A 19 -36.29 -9.85 9.37
C CYS A 19 -37.20 -9.70 10.60
N GLY A 20 -38.16 -10.62 10.78
CA GLY A 20 -39.02 -10.66 11.96
C GLY A 20 -38.24 -10.91 13.25
N TYR A 21 -37.30 -11.85 13.23
CA TYR A 21 -36.44 -12.14 14.39
C TYR A 21 -35.54 -10.96 14.79
N LEU A 22 -34.97 -10.27 13.80
CA LEU A 22 -34.04 -9.15 14.00
C LEU A 22 -34.75 -7.79 14.18
N GLY A 23 -36.07 -7.74 14.08
CA GLY A 23 -36.85 -6.50 14.22
C GLY A 23 -36.64 -5.49 13.09
N ILE A 24 -36.25 -5.94 11.89
CA ILE A 24 -36.04 -5.10 10.71
C ILE A 24 -37.16 -5.30 9.69
N SER A 25 -37.50 -4.27 8.92
CA SER A 25 -38.48 -4.42 7.84
C SER A 25 -37.84 -5.08 6.62
N ARG A 26 -38.60 -5.92 5.90
CA ARG A 26 -38.15 -6.52 4.62
C ARG A 26 -37.68 -5.45 3.62
N GLN A 27 -38.40 -4.33 3.55
CA GLN A 27 -38.04 -3.21 2.68
C GLN A 27 -36.71 -2.57 3.10
N GLY A 28 -36.45 -2.44 4.40
CA GLY A 28 -35.18 -1.97 4.93
C GLY A 28 -34.02 -2.89 4.58
N TYR A 29 -34.24 -4.21 4.68
CA TYR A 29 -33.27 -5.22 4.27
C TYR A 29 -32.90 -5.08 2.79
N TYR A 30 -33.87 -5.13 1.88
CA TYR A 30 -33.58 -5.05 0.44
C TYR A 30 -32.95 -3.70 0.05
N ARG A 31 -33.42 -2.58 0.62
CA ARG A 31 -32.79 -1.27 0.40
C ARG A 31 -31.32 -1.25 0.83
N HIS A 32 -30.97 -1.92 1.93
CA HIS A 32 -29.59 -2.03 2.37
C HIS A 32 -28.75 -2.88 1.41
N VAL A 33 -29.30 -4.02 0.95
CA VAL A 33 -28.66 -4.90 -0.03
C VAL A 33 -28.39 -4.15 -1.34
N ASP A 34 -29.40 -3.47 -1.89
CA ASP A 34 -29.28 -2.70 -3.13
C ASP A 34 -28.22 -1.60 -2.99
N ARG A 35 -28.24 -0.86 -1.88
CA ARG A 35 -27.23 0.17 -1.59
C ARG A 35 -25.82 -0.41 -1.47
N SER A 36 -25.66 -1.58 -0.88
CA SER A 36 -24.35 -2.25 -0.78
C SER A 36 -23.85 -2.61 -2.18
N LEU A 37 -24.72 -3.14 -3.04
CA LEU A 37 -24.39 -3.50 -4.42
C LEU A 37 -23.97 -2.26 -5.22
N GLU A 38 -24.70 -1.15 -5.10
CA GLU A 38 -24.35 0.11 -5.75
C GLU A 38 -22.98 0.63 -5.30
N LEU A 39 -22.67 0.54 -4.00
CA LEU A 39 -21.36 0.93 -3.47
C LEU A 39 -20.24 0.05 -4.00
N ASP A 40 -20.47 -1.26 -4.15
CA ASP A 40 -19.47 -2.19 -4.68
C ASP A 40 -19.21 -1.99 -6.17
N VAL A 41 -20.25 -1.69 -6.95
CA VAL A 41 -20.11 -1.26 -8.35
C VAL A 41 -19.31 0.03 -8.45
N LEU A 42 -19.59 1.01 -7.59
CA LEU A 42 -18.86 2.28 -7.55
C LEU A 42 -17.39 2.08 -7.17
N ARG A 43 -17.10 1.29 -6.12
CA ARG A 43 -15.73 0.95 -5.70
C ARG A 43 -14.95 0.31 -6.84
N SER A 44 -15.55 -0.68 -7.51
CA SER A 44 -14.93 -1.37 -8.64
C SER A 44 -14.64 -0.41 -9.80
N SER A 45 -15.59 0.48 -10.10
CA SER A 45 -15.43 1.52 -11.13
C SER A 45 -14.29 2.48 -10.80
N ILE A 46 -14.19 2.93 -9.54
CA ILE A 46 -13.12 3.81 -9.07
C ILE A 46 -11.75 3.14 -9.20
N VAL A 47 -11.64 1.86 -8.82
CA VAL A 47 -10.38 1.11 -8.95
C VAL A 47 -9.98 1.00 -10.42
N PHE A 48 -10.91 0.63 -11.30
CA PHE A 48 -10.65 0.51 -12.73
C PHE A 48 -10.19 1.84 -13.34
N TYR A 49 -10.87 2.93 -13.02
CA TYR A 49 -10.47 4.25 -13.49
C TYR A 49 -9.12 4.70 -12.91
N ALA A 50 -8.84 4.41 -11.63
CA ALA A 50 -7.56 4.73 -11.03
C ALA A 50 -6.40 3.94 -11.64
N GLN A 51 -6.64 2.70 -12.10
CA GLN A 51 -5.67 1.92 -12.87
C GLN A 51 -5.41 2.56 -14.25
N GLU A 52 -6.44 3.00 -14.96
CA GLU A 52 -6.32 3.75 -16.21
C GLU A 52 -5.51 5.05 -16.00
N LEU A 53 -5.84 5.82 -14.96
CA LEU A 53 -5.11 7.01 -14.57
C LEU A 53 -3.65 6.71 -14.23
N ARG A 54 -3.31 5.50 -13.77
CA ARG A 54 -1.93 5.13 -13.47
C ARG A 54 -1.08 4.91 -14.72
N SER A 55 -1.70 4.51 -15.83
CA SER A 55 -1.04 4.44 -17.13
C SER A 55 -0.69 5.84 -17.63
N SER A 56 -1.61 6.80 -17.52
CA SER A 56 -1.41 8.18 -17.99
C SER A 56 -0.60 9.05 -17.02
N LEU A 57 -0.74 8.82 -15.71
CA LEU A 57 -0.14 9.62 -14.63
C LEU A 57 0.58 8.70 -13.62
N PRO A 58 1.70 8.09 -14.01
CA PRO A 58 2.37 7.06 -13.19
C PRO A 58 2.89 7.58 -11.85
N LYS A 59 3.15 8.89 -11.73
CA LYS A 59 3.64 9.54 -10.50
C LYS A 59 2.55 10.33 -9.76
N ALA A 60 1.28 10.19 -10.13
CA ALA A 60 0.20 10.87 -9.41
C ALA A 60 0.09 10.36 -7.97
N GLY A 61 0.12 11.31 -7.04
CA GLY A 61 -0.16 11.05 -5.63
C GLY A 61 -1.63 10.69 -5.40
N ILE A 62 -1.91 10.09 -4.23
CA ILE A 62 -3.25 9.59 -3.88
C ILE A 62 -4.32 10.69 -3.87
N ARG A 63 -3.96 11.91 -3.47
CA ARG A 63 -4.86 13.08 -3.46
C ARG A 63 -5.33 13.46 -4.87
N ILE A 64 -4.42 13.38 -5.85
CA ILE A 64 -4.72 13.70 -7.24
C ILE A 64 -5.66 12.63 -7.81
N LEU A 65 -5.36 11.34 -7.58
CA LEU A 65 -6.23 10.24 -7.99
C LEU A 65 -7.64 10.39 -7.43
N TYR A 66 -7.77 10.71 -6.14
CA TYR A 66 -9.05 10.96 -5.50
C TYR A 66 -9.83 12.10 -6.17
N GLU A 67 -9.20 13.25 -6.38
CA GLU A 67 -9.87 14.42 -6.97
C GLU A 67 -10.28 14.17 -8.42
N LEU A 68 -9.49 13.42 -9.19
CA LEU A 68 -9.86 13.02 -10.56
C LEU A 68 -11.02 12.02 -10.57
N CYS A 69 -11.05 11.06 -9.65
CA CYS A 69 -12.19 10.14 -9.50
C CYS A 69 -13.46 10.91 -9.09
N ARG A 70 -13.35 11.80 -8.10
CA ARG A 70 -14.44 12.65 -7.65
C ARG A 70 -15.01 13.49 -8.79
N ARG A 71 -14.15 14.09 -9.63
CA ARG A 71 -14.58 14.88 -10.80
C ARG A 71 -15.24 14.01 -11.87
N LYS A 72 -14.74 12.81 -12.13
CA LYS A 72 -15.30 11.90 -13.15
C LYS A 72 -16.70 11.41 -12.76
N TYR A 73 -16.91 11.07 -11.50
CA TYR A 73 -18.17 10.48 -11.04
C TYR A 73 -19.15 11.53 -10.46
N ALA A 74 -18.69 12.75 -10.16
CA ALA A 74 -19.49 13.88 -9.70
C ALA A 74 -20.52 13.48 -8.62
N ASP A 75 -21.81 13.61 -8.90
CA ASP A 75 -22.91 13.31 -7.96
C ASP A 75 -22.99 11.83 -7.57
N LYS A 76 -22.44 10.93 -8.40
CA LYS A 76 -22.37 9.50 -8.11
C LYS A 76 -21.21 9.15 -7.17
N PHE A 77 -20.32 10.09 -6.88
CA PHE A 77 -19.18 9.87 -5.99
C PHE A 77 -19.60 9.99 -4.52
N THR A 78 -20.19 8.92 -3.99
CA THR A 78 -20.72 8.88 -2.61
C THR A 78 -19.68 8.44 -1.57
N ILE A 79 -18.47 8.06 -1.99
CA ILE A 79 -17.42 7.55 -1.11
C ILE A 79 -16.61 8.70 -0.51
N GLY A 80 -16.41 8.68 0.80
CA GLY A 80 -15.56 9.65 1.49
C GLY A 80 -14.06 9.49 1.17
N ARG A 81 -13.27 10.53 1.44
CA ARG A 81 -11.82 10.55 1.20
C ARG A 81 -11.10 9.33 1.79
N ASP A 82 -11.36 9.03 3.06
CA ASP A 82 -10.60 8.00 3.78
C ASP A 82 -10.94 6.59 3.30
N GLN A 83 -12.21 6.33 3.01
CA GLN A 83 -12.64 5.08 2.36
C GLN A 83 -12.01 4.93 0.96
N CYS A 84 -11.96 6.01 0.19
CA CYS A 84 -11.34 5.99 -1.13
C CYS A 84 -9.82 5.77 -1.05
N TYR A 85 -9.15 6.36 -0.05
CA TYR A 85 -7.73 6.12 0.19
C TYR A 85 -7.46 4.67 0.59
N GLU A 86 -8.31 4.08 1.41
CA GLU A 86 -8.19 2.68 1.79
C GLU A 86 -8.44 1.74 0.61
N LEU A 87 -9.40 2.07 -0.25
CA LEU A 87 -9.63 1.39 -1.51
C LEU A 87 -8.37 1.43 -2.40
N PHE A 88 -7.70 2.57 -2.50
CA PHE A 88 -6.45 2.67 -3.25
C PHE A 88 -5.29 1.91 -2.61
N ARG A 89 -5.19 1.86 -1.27
CA ARG A 89 -4.14 1.10 -0.57
C ARG A 89 -4.31 -0.40 -0.75
N SER A 90 -5.51 -0.91 -0.50
CA SER A 90 -5.85 -2.33 -0.66
C SER A 90 -5.64 -2.83 -2.08
N ASN A 91 -5.79 -1.97 -3.09
CA ASN A 91 -5.58 -2.30 -4.50
C ASN A 91 -4.15 -1.96 -5.02
N GLY A 92 -3.21 -1.62 -4.15
CA GLY A 92 -1.82 -1.34 -4.57
C GLY A 92 -1.64 -0.09 -5.45
N LEU A 93 -2.63 0.80 -5.49
CA LEU A 93 -2.64 2.02 -6.29
C LEU A 93 -1.86 3.16 -5.63
N CYS A 94 -1.24 2.95 -4.47
CA CYS A 94 -0.37 3.92 -3.82
C CYS A 94 1.06 3.86 -4.39
N LEU A 95 1.71 5.02 -4.50
CA LEU A 95 3.13 5.05 -4.86
C LEU A 95 3.97 4.42 -3.75
N ARG A 96 4.64 3.31 -4.06
CA ARG A 96 5.61 2.70 -3.15
C ARG A 96 6.90 3.52 -3.17
N ARG A 97 7.24 4.16 -2.05
CA ARG A 97 8.59 4.71 -1.86
C ARG A 97 9.56 3.53 -1.64
N ARG A 98 10.40 3.24 -2.64
CA ARG A 98 11.52 2.32 -2.49
C ARG A 98 12.56 2.97 -1.58
N LYS A 99 12.76 2.43 -0.37
CA LYS A 99 13.89 2.82 0.48
C LYS A 99 15.15 2.16 -0.09
N ARG A 100 16.13 2.97 -0.47
CA ARG A 100 17.46 2.52 -0.85
C ARG A 100 18.40 2.71 0.34
N PRO A 101 19.33 1.79 0.61
CA PRO A 101 20.38 2.01 1.57
C PRO A 101 21.14 3.28 1.21
N ARG A 102 21.48 4.06 2.24
CA ARG A 102 22.41 5.18 2.10
C ARG A 102 23.66 4.77 2.85
N THR A 103 24.80 4.80 2.16
CA THR A 103 26.11 4.45 2.72
C THR A 103 26.58 5.49 3.74
N THR A 104 26.17 6.75 3.57
CA THR A 104 26.54 7.84 4.48
C THR A 104 25.33 8.71 4.78
N ASN A 105 25.03 8.88 6.07
CA ASN A 105 24.09 9.89 6.54
C ASN A 105 24.84 10.85 7.48
N SER A 106 25.45 11.90 6.94
CA SER A 106 26.10 12.95 7.74
C SER A 106 25.11 13.81 8.53
N ASN A 107 23.81 13.70 8.27
CA ASN A 107 22.76 14.33 9.05
C ASN A 107 22.29 13.40 10.18
N HIS A 108 23.19 13.16 11.15
CA HIS A 108 22.93 12.40 12.36
C HIS A 108 23.42 13.15 13.59
N HIS A 109 22.89 12.84 14.77
CA HIS A 109 23.28 13.50 16.02
C HIS A 109 24.55 12.90 16.67
N TYR A 110 25.16 11.87 16.08
CA TYR A 110 26.39 11.29 16.61
C TYR A 110 27.61 12.16 16.33
N HIS A 111 28.64 12.03 17.17
CA HIS A 111 29.92 12.70 16.99
C HIS A 111 30.56 12.28 15.66
N ILE A 112 30.93 13.26 14.84
CA ILE A 112 31.64 13.05 13.57
C ILE A 112 33.13 13.21 13.87
N TYR A 113 33.91 12.15 13.66
CA TYR A 113 35.36 12.21 13.78
C TYR A 113 35.96 12.96 12.58
N GLU A 114 37.00 13.73 12.84
CA GLU A 114 37.76 14.41 11.79
C GLU A 114 38.43 13.39 10.87
N ASP A 115 38.53 13.73 9.58
CA ASP A 115 39.23 12.91 8.61
C ASP A 115 40.75 13.03 8.83
N LEU A 116 41.32 12.04 9.53
CA LEU A 116 42.75 11.96 9.83
C LEU A 116 43.63 11.87 8.56
N LEU A 117 43.05 11.54 7.41
CA LEU A 117 43.76 11.47 6.12
C LEU A 117 43.79 12.81 5.38
N ASN A 118 43.04 13.82 5.87
CA ASN A 118 42.97 15.15 5.29
C ASN A 118 44.11 16.06 5.78
N THR A 119 45.36 15.66 5.51
CA THR A 119 46.58 16.38 5.90
C THR A 119 47.10 17.32 4.81
N THR A 120 47.95 18.28 5.18
CA THR A 120 48.70 19.13 4.23
C THR A 120 50.21 19.02 4.51
N PRO A 121 51.02 18.43 3.61
CA PRO A 121 50.65 17.81 2.33
C PRO A 121 49.79 16.56 2.51
N LYS A 122 49.08 16.17 1.44
CA LYS A 122 48.18 15.00 1.46
C LYS A 122 48.97 13.73 1.81
N LEU A 123 48.41 12.88 2.65
CA LEU A 123 49.04 11.61 3.00
C LEU A 123 49.17 10.73 1.74
N HIS A 124 50.40 10.33 1.43
CA HIS A 124 50.73 9.40 0.35
C HIS A 124 51.42 8.17 0.95
N PRO A 125 50.73 7.02 1.08
CA PRO A 125 51.36 5.79 1.58
C PRO A 125 52.41 5.30 0.58
N ALA A 126 53.63 5.06 1.06
CA ALA A 126 54.77 4.61 0.27
C ALA A 126 54.98 3.09 0.37
N ARG A 127 54.44 2.44 1.40
CA ARG A 127 54.57 1.01 1.66
C ARG A 127 53.22 0.34 1.88
N PHE A 128 53.15 -0.95 1.60
CA PHE A 128 51.96 -1.76 1.87
C PHE A 128 51.63 -1.76 3.37
N GLY A 129 50.35 -1.62 3.69
CA GLY A 129 49.85 -1.61 5.07
C GLY A 129 49.91 -0.26 5.79
N GLU A 130 50.47 0.79 5.18
CA GLU A 130 50.49 2.14 5.77
C GLU A 130 49.11 2.83 5.74
N LEU A 131 48.25 2.44 4.80
CA LEU A 131 46.87 2.88 4.70
C LEU A 131 45.98 1.69 4.34
N CYS A 132 45.04 1.38 5.23
CA CYS A 132 43.99 0.39 4.98
C CYS A 132 42.64 1.11 4.99
N VAL A 133 41.90 0.98 3.89
CA VAL A 133 40.54 1.51 3.77
C VAL A 133 39.58 0.33 3.66
N THR A 134 38.47 0.41 4.38
CA THR A 134 37.38 -0.56 4.28
C THR A 134 36.12 0.16 3.82
N ASP A 135 35.39 -0.43 2.88
CA ASP A 135 34.08 0.06 2.45
C ASP A 135 33.00 -0.96 2.85
N ILE A 136 31.76 -0.49 3.04
CA ILE A 136 30.60 -1.35 3.32
C ILE A 136 29.71 -1.39 2.09
N THR A 137 29.53 -2.58 1.54
CA THR A 137 28.71 -2.78 0.32
C THR A 137 27.35 -3.36 0.67
N TYR A 138 26.28 -2.71 0.21
CA TYR A 138 24.92 -3.24 0.35
C TYR A 138 24.53 -4.14 -0.82
N VAL A 139 24.05 -5.34 -0.51
CA VAL A 139 23.57 -6.33 -1.49
C VAL A 139 22.06 -6.50 -1.37
N ALA A 140 21.35 -6.42 -2.50
CA ALA A 140 19.90 -6.61 -2.55
C ALA A 140 19.56 -8.11 -2.43
N THR A 141 18.62 -8.44 -1.56
CA THR A 141 18.12 -9.81 -1.35
C THR A 141 16.59 -9.85 -1.48
N SER A 142 16.01 -11.05 -1.57
CA SER A 142 14.55 -11.22 -1.60
C SER A 142 13.86 -10.74 -0.31
N SER A 143 14.58 -10.76 0.81
CA SER A 143 14.10 -10.30 2.12
C SER A 143 14.44 -8.84 2.43
N GLY A 144 15.26 -8.16 1.62
CA GLY A 144 15.62 -6.76 1.83
C GLY A 144 17.02 -6.41 1.36
N TRP A 145 17.83 -5.86 2.27
CA TRP A 145 19.22 -5.47 2.01
C TRP A 145 20.14 -6.11 3.05
N ALA A 146 21.21 -6.74 2.59
CA ALA A 146 22.34 -7.20 3.42
C ALA A 146 23.54 -6.28 3.22
N TYR A 147 24.57 -6.40 4.07
CA TYR A 147 25.83 -5.67 3.94
C TYR A 147 27.05 -6.59 4.13
N LEU A 148 28.17 -6.24 3.52
CA LEU A 148 29.48 -6.91 3.63
C LEU A 148 30.62 -5.89 3.62
#